data_AF-A0A183BBD2-F1
#
_entry.id   AF-A0A183BBD2-F1
#
_cell.length_a   1.000
_cell.length_b   1.000
_cell.length_c   1.000
_cell.angle_alpha   90.00
_cell.angle_beta   90.00
_cell.angle_gamma   90.00
#
_symmetry.space_group_name_H-M   'P 1'
#
loop_
_entity.id
_entity.type
_entity.pdbx_description
1 polymer ?
#
loop_
_entity_poly.entity_id
_entity_poly.type
_entity_poly.pdbx_seq_one_letter_code
_entity_poly.pdbx_strand_id
1 'polypeptide(L)'
;MSEENVVRGLPKSGRVWKSVRENRYSSIKKDKGLRSPFVKRMQTEKELKRVRQLEKQIKESRAERKRAKRLKEEEKRQRKLENERKSEVVVPLKNPSKIKKMKKSQLRNIVKR
;
A
#
# COMPACT_ATOMS: atom_id res chain seq x y z
N MET A 1 7.15 -63.69 11.71
CA MET A 1 8.44 -63.70 12.42
C MET A 1 8.72 -62.26 12.81
N SER A 2 8.66 -61.98 14.10
CA SER A 2 8.75 -60.65 14.69
C SER A 2 10.10 -60.02 14.40
N GLU A 3 10.11 -58.86 13.77
CA GLU A 3 11.31 -58.02 13.65
C GLU A 3 11.72 -57.60 15.05
N GLU A 4 12.82 -58.18 15.55
CA GLU A 4 13.43 -57.76 16.80
C GLU A 4 13.95 -56.32 16.65
N ASN A 5 13.21 -55.35 17.20
CA ASN A 5 13.71 -54.01 17.40
C ASN A 5 14.84 -54.06 18.44
N VAL A 6 16.08 -54.23 17.96
CA VAL A 6 17.28 -54.14 18.80
C VAL A 6 17.36 -52.73 19.37
N VAL A 7 16.93 -52.57 20.63
CA VAL A 7 16.97 -51.30 21.35
C VAL A 7 18.44 -50.90 21.53
N ARG A 8 18.82 -49.74 20.97
CA ARG A 8 20.19 -49.22 21.12
C ARG A 8 20.39 -48.70 22.54
N GLY A 9 21.57 -48.97 23.11
CA GLY A 9 21.95 -48.48 24.43
C GLY A 9 22.10 -46.95 24.48
N LEU A 10 21.81 -46.36 25.64
CA LEU A 10 22.01 -44.94 25.90
C LEU A 10 23.50 -44.64 26.17
N PRO A 11 24.04 -43.51 25.68
CA PRO A 11 25.39 -43.09 26.02
C PRO A 11 25.50 -42.71 27.49
N LYS A 12 26.70 -42.86 28.09
CA LYS A 12 26.95 -42.60 29.52
C LYS A 12 26.56 -41.18 29.97
N SER A 13 26.63 -40.20 29.08
CA SER A 13 26.26 -38.80 29.34
C SER A 13 24.76 -38.52 29.19
N GLY A 14 23.95 -39.51 28.78
CA GLY A 14 22.52 -39.36 28.47
C GLY A 14 22.22 -38.52 27.21
N ARG A 15 23.23 -37.88 26.61
CA ARG A 15 23.06 -36.96 25.49
C ARG A 15 23.56 -37.56 24.19
N VAL A 16 22.66 -37.75 23.23
CA VAL A 16 22.98 -38.27 21.90
C VAL A 16 23.43 -37.11 21.00
N TRP A 17 24.70 -37.10 20.59
CA TRP A 17 25.29 -36.02 19.76
C TRP A 17 24.88 -36.08 18.28
N LYS A 18 24.50 -37.27 17.75
CA LYS A 18 24.10 -37.48 16.35
C LYS A 18 22.78 -38.23 16.28
N SER A 19 21.84 -37.77 15.46
CA SER A 19 20.60 -38.51 15.21
C SER A 19 20.88 -39.86 14.55
N VAL A 20 20.21 -40.91 15.02
CA VAL A 20 20.30 -42.23 14.39
C VAL A 20 19.70 -42.14 12.99
N ARG A 21 20.45 -42.64 11.98
CA ARG A 21 19.90 -42.81 10.64
C ARG A 21 19.03 -44.07 10.63
N GLU A 22 17.72 -43.88 10.68
CA GLU A 22 16.73 -44.97 10.63
C GLU A 22 16.67 -45.61 9.25
N ASN A 23 16.89 -44.82 8.19
CA ASN A 23 16.77 -45.25 6.81
C ASN A 23 18.11 -45.12 6.07
N ARG A 24 18.37 -46.06 5.15
CA ARG A 24 19.53 -46.00 4.25
C ARG A 24 19.38 -44.82 3.28
N TYR A 25 20.47 -44.15 2.92
CA TYR A 25 20.43 -43.03 1.95
C TYR A 25 19.81 -43.44 0.59
N SER A 26 19.91 -44.71 0.20
CA SER A 26 19.29 -45.27 -1.00
C SER A 26 17.76 -45.39 -0.94
N SER A 27 17.16 -45.34 0.25
CA SER A 27 15.69 -45.31 0.42
C SER A 27 15.09 -43.94 0.06
N ILE A 28 15.92 -42.90 -0.03
CA ILE A 28 15.52 -41.58 -0.48
C ILE A 28 15.28 -41.67 -1.99
N LYS A 29 14.01 -41.86 -2.38
CA LYS A 29 13.59 -41.78 -3.78
C LYS A 29 13.87 -40.37 -4.29
N LYS A 30 14.97 -40.20 -5.03
CA LYS A 30 15.27 -39.01 -5.83
C LYS A 30 14.46 -39.07 -7.12
N ASP A 31 13.14 -39.02 -7.01
CA ASP A 31 12.34 -38.79 -8.21
C ASP A 31 12.76 -37.43 -8.79
N LYS A 32 12.81 -37.34 -10.12
CA LYS A 32 12.95 -36.04 -10.80
C LYS A 32 11.61 -35.34 -10.58
N GLY A 33 11.43 -34.73 -9.42
CA GLY A 33 10.13 -34.23 -8.94
C GLY A 33 9.35 -33.53 -10.05
N LEU A 34 8.03 -33.75 -10.11
CA LEU A 34 7.16 -33.47 -11.26
C LEU A 34 7.53 -32.16 -11.97
N ARG A 35 8.43 -32.24 -12.96
CA ARG A 35 8.79 -31.09 -13.78
C ARG A 35 7.64 -30.85 -14.72
N SER A 36 6.94 -29.73 -14.52
CA SER A 36 5.94 -29.28 -15.48
C SER A 36 6.59 -29.19 -16.87
N PRO A 37 5.98 -29.77 -17.92
CA PRO A 37 6.50 -29.67 -19.28
C PRO A 37 6.61 -28.20 -19.68
N PHE A 38 7.62 -27.89 -20.49
CA PHE A 38 7.93 -26.52 -20.92
C PHE A 38 6.70 -25.76 -21.45
N VAL A 39 5.84 -26.44 -22.21
CA VAL A 39 4.60 -25.87 -22.77
C VAL A 39 3.67 -25.36 -21.66
N LYS A 40 3.46 -26.14 -20.60
CA LYS A 40 2.60 -25.72 -19.47
C LYS A 40 3.21 -24.53 -18.73
N ARG A 41 4.53 -24.50 -18.54
CA ARG A 41 5.22 -23.34 -17.96
C ARG A 41 4.99 -22.08 -18.80
N MET A 42 5.19 -22.16 -20.11
CA MET A 42 4.95 -21.03 -21.02
C MET A 42 3.50 -20.54 -21.01
N GLN A 43 2.53 -21.45 -20.88
CA GLN A 43 1.12 -21.08 -20.73
C GLN A 43 0.87 -20.31 -19.43
N THR A 44 1.36 -20.84 -18.30
CA THR A 44 1.22 -20.17 -17.00
C THR A 44 1.88 -18.80 -16.99
N GLU A 45 3.07 -18.65 -17.57
CA GLU A 45 3.75 -17.36 -17.65
C GLU A 45 2.99 -16.35 -18.49
N LYS A 46 2.38 -16.78 -19.61
CA LYS A 46 1.51 -15.94 -20.44
C LYS A 46 0.25 -15.50 -19.68
N GLU A 47 -0.38 -16.40 -18.95
CA GLU A 47 -1.55 -16.10 -18.12
C GLU A 47 -1.22 -15.10 -17.01
N LEU A 48 -0.14 -15.34 -16.25
CA LEU A 48 0.32 -14.39 -15.23
C LEU A 48 0.61 -13.02 -15.83
N LYS A 49 1.23 -12.94 -17.00
CA LYS A 49 1.50 -11.67 -17.67
C LYS A 49 0.21 -10.93 -18.03
N ARG A 50 -0.80 -11.65 -18.55
CA ARG A 50 -2.13 -11.08 -18.86
C ARG A 50 -2.82 -10.55 -17.61
N VAL A 51 -2.86 -11.34 -16.54
CA VAL A 51 -3.48 -10.93 -15.25
C VAL A 51 -2.79 -9.69 -14.69
N ARG A 52 -1.45 -9.66 -14.66
CA ARG A 52 -0.69 -8.48 -14.19
C ARG A 52 -0.97 -7.23 -15.02
N GLN A 53 -1.10 -7.36 -16.34
CA GLN A 53 -1.45 -6.23 -17.21
C GLN A 53 -2.85 -5.71 -16.91
N LEU A 54 -3.84 -6.59 -16.75
CA LEU A 54 -5.20 -6.21 -16.38
C LEU A 54 -5.25 -5.53 -15.01
N GLU A 55 -4.57 -6.10 -14.00
CA GLU A 55 -4.48 -5.49 -12.67
C GLU A 55 -3.86 -4.09 -12.72
N LYS A 56 -2.81 -3.90 -13.53
CA LYS A 56 -2.17 -2.60 -13.72
C LYS A 56 -3.14 -1.59 -14.34
N GLN A 57 -3.86 -1.96 -15.41
CA GLN A 57 -4.87 -1.11 -16.05
C GLN A 57 -6.00 -0.71 -15.08
N ILE A 58 -6.46 -1.65 -14.24
CA ILE A 58 -7.49 -1.37 -13.22
C ILE A 58 -6.94 -0.39 -12.15
N LYS A 59 -5.70 -0.55 -11.72
CA LYS A 59 -5.08 0.36 -10.74
C LYS A 59 -4.89 1.76 -11.32
N GLU A 60 -4.43 1.85 -12.57
CA GLU A 60 -4.21 3.12 -13.28
C GLU A 60 -5.53 3.88 -13.47
N SER A 61 -6.57 3.24 -14.01
CA SER A 61 -7.89 3.86 -14.19
C SER A 61 -8.51 4.35 -12.86
N ARG A 62 -8.35 3.58 -11.77
CA ARG A 62 -8.78 4.01 -10.43
C ARG A 62 -7.99 5.23 -9.93
N ALA A 63 -6.68 5.26 -10.17
CA ALA A 63 -5.82 6.37 -9.78
C ALA A 63 -6.15 7.65 -10.57
N GLU A 64 -6.34 7.52 -11.88
CA GLU A 64 -6.75 8.63 -12.76
C GLU A 64 -8.09 9.22 -12.34
N ARG A 65 -9.09 8.37 -12.05
CA ARG A 65 -10.39 8.84 -11.54
C ARG A 65 -10.25 9.64 -10.24
N LYS A 66 -9.39 9.18 -9.31
CA LYS A 66 -9.14 9.89 -8.06
C LYS A 66 -8.41 11.23 -8.29
N ARG A 67 -7.40 11.26 -9.16
CA ARG A 67 -6.68 12.48 -9.53
C ARG A 67 -7.62 13.50 -10.18
N ALA A 68 -8.44 13.07 -11.13
CA ALA A 68 -9.43 13.93 -11.80
C ALA A 68 -10.45 14.50 -10.80
N LYS A 69 -10.93 13.70 -9.84
CA LYS A 69 -11.82 14.18 -8.78
C LYS A 69 -11.14 15.24 -7.91
N ARG A 70 -9.90 14.99 -7.49
CA ARG A 70 -9.12 15.93 -6.66
C ARG A 70 -8.91 17.26 -7.39
N LEU A 71 -8.49 17.23 -8.65
CA LEU A 71 -8.29 18.45 -9.46
C LEU A 71 -9.58 19.25 -9.59
N LYS A 72 -10.72 18.59 -9.81
CA LYS A 72 -12.04 19.26 -9.86
C LYS A 72 -12.42 19.89 -8.52
N GLU A 73 -12.15 19.21 -7.40
CA GLU A 73 -12.41 19.74 -6.06
C GLU A 73 -11.51 20.95 -5.74
N GLU A 74 -10.24 20.89 -6.11
CA GLU A 74 -9.27 21.98 -5.97
C GLU A 74 -9.69 23.19 -6.80
N GLU A 75 -10.02 22.99 -8.08
CA GLU A 75 -10.52 24.05 -8.96
C GLU A 75 -11.81 24.68 -8.41
N LYS A 76 -12.76 23.86 -7.96
CA LYS A 76 -14.00 24.35 -7.33
C LYS A 76 -13.70 25.16 -6.06
N ARG A 77 -12.75 24.72 -5.24
CA ARG A 77 -12.32 25.44 -4.03
C ARG A 77 -11.69 26.78 -4.40
N GLN A 78 -10.82 26.83 -5.41
CA GLN A 78 -10.22 28.08 -5.88
C GLN A 78 -11.27 29.05 -6.41
N ARG A 79 -12.18 28.58 -7.27
CA ARG A 79 -13.30 29.39 -7.76
C ARG A 79 -14.18 29.92 -6.63
N LYS A 80 -14.43 29.10 -5.60
CA LYS A 80 -15.20 29.53 -4.43
C LYS A 80 -14.47 30.64 -3.68
N LEU A 81 -13.17 30.50 -3.42
CA LEU A 81 -12.36 31.53 -2.75
C LEU A 81 -12.29 32.83 -3.56
N GLU A 82 -12.17 32.75 -4.89
CA GLU A 82 -12.20 33.92 -5.77
C GLU A 82 -13.56 34.60 -5.78
N ASN A 83 -14.64 33.82 -5.83
CA ASN A 83 -16.00 34.35 -5.77
C ASN A 83 -16.29 34.99 -4.42
N GLU A 84 -15.86 34.37 -3.33
CA GLU A 84 -15.95 34.96 -1.98
C GLU A 84 -15.22 36.30 -1.92
N ARG A 85 -13.98 36.38 -2.44
CA ARG A 85 -13.22 37.64 -2.55
C ARG A 85 -13.92 38.69 -3.41
N LYS A 86 -14.51 38.31 -4.55
CA LYS A 86 -15.21 39.23 -5.47
C LYS A 86 -16.56 39.69 -4.90
N SER A 87 -17.28 38.81 -4.22
CA SER A 87 -18.59 39.07 -3.61
C SER A 87 -18.50 39.89 -2.34
N GLU A 88 -17.30 40.03 -1.76
CA GLU A 88 -17.10 40.83 -0.58
C GLU A 88 -17.32 42.31 -0.91
N VAL A 89 -18.42 42.88 -0.42
CA VAL A 89 -18.70 44.32 -0.52
C VAL A 89 -17.84 45.04 0.52
N VAL A 90 -16.65 45.49 0.11
CA VAL A 90 -15.67 46.15 0.99
C VAL A 90 -15.66 47.67 0.78
N VAL A 91 -15.58 48.41 1.88
CA VAL A 91 -15.24 49.85 1.85
C VAL A 91 -13.74 50.00 2.09
N PRO A 92 -12.94 50.42 1.08
CA PRO A 92 -11.49 50.53 1.23
C PRO A 92 -11.10 51.68 2.17
N LEU A 93 -10.34 51.36 3.22
CA LEU A 93 -9.85 52.32 4.20
C LEU A 93 -8.49 52.90 3.78
N LYS A 94 -8.51 53.94 2.95
CA LYS A 94 -7.29 54.53 2.35
C LYS A 94 -6.34 55.22 3.35
N ASN A 95 -6.85 55.71 4.48
CA ASN A 95 -6.04 56.44 5.48
C ASN A 95 -6.15 55.76 6.86
N PRO A 96 -5.07 55.16 7.39
CA PRO A 96 -5.08 54.43 8.65
C PRO A 96 -5.29 55.34 9.88
N SER A 97 -4.98 56.63 9.78
CA SER A 97 -5.22 57.60 10.87
C SER A 97 -6.69 57.76 11.19
N LYS A 98 -7.61 57.38 10.28
CA LYS A 98 -9.05 57.40 10.52
C LYS A 98 -9.51 56.28 11.46
N ILE A 99 -8.81 55.15 11.53
CA ILE A 99 -9.15 54.02 12.41
C ILE A 99 -9.19 54.47 13.87
N LYS A 100 -8.22 55.30 14.28
CA LYS A 100 -8.14 55.86 15.64
C LYS A 100 -9.33 56.76 16.02
N LYS A 101 -10.07 57.26 15.01
CA LYS A 101 -11.21 58.17 15.19
C LYS A 101 -12.57 57.46 15.08
N MET A 102 -12.60 56.17 14.75
CA MET A 102 -13.85 55.40 14.56
C MET A 102 -14.44 54.94 15.89
N LYS A 103 -15.76 54.69 15.90
CA LYS A 103 -16.45 54.14 17.07
C LYS A 103 -16.01 52.69 17.32
N LYS A 104 -15.97 52.31 18.61
CA LYS A 104 -15.58 50.96 19.06
C LYS A 104 -16.44 49.83 18.49
N SER A 105 -17.68 50.10 18.07
CA SER A 105 -18.54 49.15 17.36
C SER A 105 -18.10 48.92 15.91
N GLN A 106 -17.69 49.97 15.19
CA GLN A 106 -17.26 49.88 13.80
C GLN A 106 -15.90 49.19 13.67
N LEU A 107 -15.01 49.38 14.65
CA LEU A 107 -13.71 48.72 14.70
C LEU A 107 -13.80 47.18 14.72
N ARG A 108 -14.89 46.61 15.23
CA ARG A 108 -15.09 45.15 15.31
C ARG A 108 -15.26 44.49 13.94
N ASN A 109 -15.70 45.26 12.94
CA ASN A 109 -15.96 44.78 11.59
C ASN A 109 -14.77 45.00 10.65
N ILE A 110 -13.71 45.68 11.10
CA ILE A 110 -12.51 45.91 10.29
C ILE A 110 -11.65 44.65 10.33
N VAL A 111 -11.47 44.01 9.17
CA VAL A 111 -10.63 42.84 9.01
C VAL A 111 -9.47 43.20 8.07
N LYS A 112 -8.25 42.82 8.44
CA LYS A 112 -7.09 42.92 7.56
C LYS A 112 -7.12 41.72 6.60
N ARG A 113 -7.23 41.97 5.30
CA ARG A 113 -7.13 40.97 4.23
C ARG A 113 -5.86 41.16 3.44
#